data_AF-A0A0R2CV25-F1
#
_entry.id   AF-A0A0R2CV25-F1
#
_cell.length_a   1.000
_cell.length_b   1.000
_cell.length_c   1.000
_cell.angle_alpha   90.00
_cell.angle_beta   90.00
_cell.angle_gamma   90.00
#
_symmetry.space_group_name_H-M   'P 1'
#
loop_
_entity.id
_entity.type
_entity.pdbx_description
1 polymer ?
#
loop_
_entity_poly.entity_id
_entity_poly.type
_entity_poly.pdbx_seq_one_letter_code
_entity_poly.pdbx_strand_id
1 'polypeptide(L)'
;MFIEFGRRVTYQPLFNSILVSLISGWLVGLFSQQIVLGLGAGLLVFISMFFIYYPLYLKLLYGAWRLGAGYLYYLDLQHYSAKLVALLFPNQLQYKALPLTAIKSVVVRHQPMPFIARWTGTFALYMPWLRPTYFVQLETKQQTVIQLDLSWDQMQNGQKANDKINLAIETLEEMA
;
A
#
# COMPACT_ATOMS: atom_id res chain seq x y z
N MET A 1 -14.21 -6.12 -19.15
CA MET A 1 -13.51 -4.90 -18.73
C MET A 1 -12.84 -5.18 -17.39
N PHE A 2 -11.63 -4.66 -17.14
CA PHE A 2 -10.95 -4.82 -15.84
C PHE A 2 -11.06 -3.53 -15.04
N ILE A 3 -11.36 -3.64 -13.74
CA ILE A 3 -11.37 -2.52 -12.80
C ILE A 3 -10.14 -2.69 -11.91
N GLU A 4 -9.16 -1.79 -11.99
CA GLU A 4 -7.92 -1.85 -11.20
C GLU A 4 -7.94 -0.79 -10.09
N PHE A 5 -7.51 -1.12 -8.89
CA PHE A 5 -7.42 -0.22 -7.73
C PHE A 5 -6.03 -0.25 -7.10
N GLY A 6 -5.73 0.78 -6.32
CA GLY A 6 -4.47 0.93 -5.60
C GLY A 6 -3.30 1.22 -6.53
N ARG A 7 -2.10 1.08 -5.97
CA ARG A 7 -0.85 1.37 -6.67
C ARG A 7 0.01 0.13 -6.77
N ARG A 8 0.62 -0.12 -7.93
CA ARG A 8 1.55 -1.25 -8.10
C ARG A 8 2.86 -0.96 -7.39
N VAL A 9 3.46 -1.99 -6.79
CA VAL A 9 4.80 -1.87 -6.21
C VAL A 9 5.80 -1.54 -7.32
N THR A 10 6.66 -0.57 -7.07
CA THR A 10 7.72 -0.12 -8.00
C THR A 10 9.02 0.05 -7.23
N TYR A 11 10.10 0.48 -7.89
CA TYR A 11 11.37 0.81 -7.23
C TYR A 11 11.36 2.12 -6.42
N GLN A 12 10.23 2.85 -6.40
CA GLN A 12 10.16 4.13 -5.68
C GLN A 12 10.50 4.02 -4.17
N PRO A 13 10.05 2.99 -3.42
CA PRO A 13 10.46 2.81 -2.02
C PRO A 13 11.98 2.77 -1.84
N LEU A 14 12.68 1.98 -2.67
CA LEU A 14 14.13 1.87 -2.63
C LEU A 14 14.80 3.22 -2.91
N PHE A 15 14.36 3.90 -3.98
CA PHE A 15 14.89 5.20 -4.36
C PHE A 15 14.70 6.24 -3.25
N ASN A 16 13.50 6.31 -2.67
CA ASN A 16 13.19 7.23 -1.58
C ASN A 16 14.03 6.91 -0.32
N SER A 17 14.19 5.63 0.04
CA SER A 17 15.04 5.23 1.17
C SER A 17 16.49 5.66 0.98
N ILE A 18 17.04 5.47 -0.22
CA ILE A 18 18.41 5.91 -0.54
C ILE A 18 18.50 7.44 -0.44
N LEU A 19 17.59 8.17 -1.08
CA LEU A 19 17.62 9.63 -1.11
C LEU A 19 17.55 10.24 0.31
N VAL A 20 16.60 9.77 1.13
CA VAL A 20 16.44 10.25 2.51
C VAL A 20 17.66 9.88 3.36
N SER A 21 18.21 8.67 3.20
CA SER A 21 19.40 8.25 3.93
C SER A 21 20.63 9.09 3.61
N LEU A 22 20.83 9.46 2.33
CA LEU A 22 21.93 10.31 1.91
C LEU A 22 21.80 11.71 2.48
N ILE A 23 20.59 12.30 2.43
CA ILE A 23 20.33 13.63 3.00
C ILE A 23 20.58 13.61 4.51
N SER A 24 20.02 12.63 5.23
CA SER A 24 20.19 12.53 6.68
C SER A 24 21.65 12.31 7.08
N GLY A 25 22.36 11.41 6.39
CA GLY A 25 23.78 11.16 6.66
C GLY A 25 24.66 12.37 6.37
N TRP A 26 24.38 13.09 5.27
CA TRP A 26 25.08 14.32 4.93
C TRP A 26 24.87 15.41 5.98
N LEU A 27 23.64 15.62 6.44
CA LEU A 27 23.34 16.61 7.50
C LEU A 27 24.08 16.27 8.79
N VAL A 28 24.04 15.02 9.25
CA VAL A 28 24.75 14.60 10.47
C VAL A 28 26.25 14.76 10.32
N GLY A 29 26.83 14.38 9.18
CA GLY A 29 28.25 14.56 8.90
C GLY A 29 28.66 16.03 8.91
N LEU A 30 27.82 16.91 8.37
CA LEU A 30 28.05 18.35 8.32
C LEU A 30 28.02 18.99 9.71
N PHE A 31 27.02 18.69 10.55
CA PHE A 31 26.91 19.28 11.89
C PHE A 31 27.88 18.70 12.91
N SER A 32 28.19 17.40 12.81
CA SER A 32 29.15 16.75 13.72
C SER A 32 30.60 16.94 13.29
N GLN A 33 30.85 17.40 12.06
CA GLN A 33 32.17 17.42 11.39
C GLN A 33 32.86 16.05 11.35
N GLN A 34 32.09 14.96 11.54
CA GLN A 34 32.60 13.59 11.57
C GLN A 34 31.90 12.74 10.50
N ILE A 35 32.64 12.40 9.44
CA ILE A 35 32.11 11.63 8.32
C ILE A 35 31.58 10.25 8.75
N VAL A 36 32.22 9.61 9.75
CA VAL A 36 31.82 8.29 10.26
C VAL A 36 30.44 8.34 10.92
N LEU A 37 30.15 9.39 11.70
CA LEU A 37 28.83 9.59 12.31
C LEU A 37 27.76 9.86 11.24
N GLY A 38 28.10 10.64 10.21
CA GLY A 38 27.23 10.85 9.06
C GLY A 38 26.86 9.55 8.33
N LEU A 39 27.87 8.72 8.02
CA LEU A 39 27.65 7.42 7.37
C LEU A 39 26.81 6.48 8.25
N GLY A 40 27.10 6.42 9.55
CA GLY A 40 26.32 5.62 10.50
C GLY A 40 24.86 6.05 10.56
N ALA A 41 24.59 7.36 10.65
CA ALA A 41 23.24 7.90 10.66
C ALA A 41 22.49 7.65 9.35
N GLY A 42 23.14 7.85 8.21
CA GLY A 42 22.56 7.56 6.89
C GLY A 42 22.18 6.08 6.77
N LEU A 43 23.09 5.17 7.13
CA LEU A 43 22.83 3.73 7.10
C LEU A 43 21.66 3.34 8.02
N LEU A 44 21.60 3.90 9.23
CA LEU A 44 20.50 3.65 10.17
C LEU A 44 19.15 4.10 9.59
N VAL A 45 19.12 5.28 8.98
CA VAL A 45 17.92 5.81 8.30
C VAL A 45 17.52 4.91 7.13
N PHE A 46 18.47 4.49 6.29
CA PHE A 46 18.20 3.56 5.20
C PHE A 46 17.58 2.26 5.71
N ILE A 47 18.17 1.65 6.74
CA ILE A 47 17.69 0.40 7.33
C ILE A 47 16.27 0.59 7.86
N SER A 48 16.05 1.65 8.63
CA SER A 48 14.74 1.97 9.21
C SER A 48 13.68 2.19 8.14
N MET A 49 14.02 2.89 7.06
CA MET A 49 13.06 3.18 6.01
C MET A 49 12.79 1.95 5.13
N PHE A 50 13.82 1.28 4.64
CA PHE A 50 13.68 0.22 3.64
C PHE A 50 13.26 -1.12 4.25
N PHE A 51 13.79 -1.49 5.41
CA PHE A 51 13.52 -2.80 6.03
C PHE A 51 12.43 -2.76 7.10
N ILE A 52 12.08 -1.59 7.64
CA ILE A 52 11.05 -1.48 8.69
C ILE A 52 9.83 -0.76 8.14
N TYR A 53 9.97 0.52 7.76
CA TYR A 53 8.86 1.36 7.36
C TYR A 53 8.09 0.82 6.14
N TYR A 54 8.79 0.62 5.02
CA TYR A 54 8.14 0.18 3.80
C TYR A 54 7.48 -1.19 3.92
N PRO A 55 8.11 -2.23 4.49
CA PRO A 55 7.45 -3.51 4.73
C PRO A 55 6.26 -3.42 5.69
N LEU A 56 6.31 -2.57 6.71
CA LEU A 56 5.18 -2.41 7.62
C LEU A 56 3.95 -1.86 6.87
N TYR A 57 4.16 -0.88 6.00
CA TYR A 57 3.09 -0.14 5.33
C TYR A 57 2.87 -0.51 3.85
N LEU A 58 3.58 -1.53 3.33
CA LEU A 58 3.60 -1.85 1.89
C LEU A 58 2.21 -2.09 1.33
N LYS A 59 1.37 -2.83 2.08
CA LYS A 59 0.00 -3.16 1.66
C LYS A 59 -0.87 -1.92 1.50
N LEU A 60 -0.66 -0.90 2.34
CA LEU A 60 -1.40 0.36 2.27
C LEU A 60 -0.87 1.26 1.16
N LEU A 61 0.44 1.28 0.95
CA LEU A 61 1.07 2.15 -0.05
C LEU A 61 0.97 1.59 -1.48
N TYR A 62 1.00 0.27 -1.63
CA TYR A 62 1.16 -0.42 -2.91
C TYR A 62 0.34 -1.72 -3.03
N GLY A 63 -0.79 -1.81 -2.33
CA GLY A 63 -1.71 -2.95 -2.38
C GLY A 63 -2.61 -2.97 -3.60
N ALA A 64 -2.04 -2.94 -4.82
CA ALA A 64 -2.84 -3.01 -6.03
C ALA A 64 -3.65 -4.30 -6.14
N TRP A 65 -4.86 -4.18 -6.66
CA TRP A 65 -5.74 -5.30 -6.99
C TRP A 65 -6.63 -4.95 -8.17
N ARG A 66 -7.22 -5.95 -8.81
CA ARG A 66 -8.10 -5.76 -9.96
C ARG A 66 -9.20 -6.81 -10.03
N LEU A 67 -10.34 -6.42 -10.58
CA LEU A 67 -11.47 -7.29 -10.88
C LEU A 67 -11.62 -7.44 -12.39
N GLY A 68 -11.90 -8.66 -12.83
CA GLY A 68 -12.38 -8.92 -14.18
C GLY A 68 -12.39 -10.40 -14.53
N ALA A 69 -13.15 -10.74 -15.57
CA ALA A 69 -13.31 -12.11 -16.06
C ALA A 69 -13.77 -13.12 -14.98
N GLY A 70 -14.53 -12.70 -13.97
CA GLY A 70 -14.99 -13.56 -12.89
C GLY A 70 -13.92 -13.86 -11.82
N TYR A 71 -12.80 -13.13 -11.82
CA TYR A 71 -11.73 -13.26 -10.85
C TYR A 71 -11.39 -11.94 -10.17
N LEU A 72 -11.04 -12.04 -8.88
CA LEU A 72 -10.29 -11.05 -8.14
C LEU A 72 -8.80 -11.37 -8.23
N TYR A 73 -8.02 -10.40 -8.68
CA TYR A 73 -6.57 -10.50 -8.73
C TYR A 73 -5.97 -9.56 -7.69
N TYR A 74 -5.18 -10.08 -6.75
CA TYR A 74 -4.57 -9.28 -5.69
C TYR A 74 -3.11 -9.68 -5.45
N LEU A 75 -2.33 -8.77 -4.88
CA LEU A 75 -0.96 -9.05 -4.44
C LEU A 75 -0.99 -9.66 -3.04
N ASP A 76 -0.40 -10.84 -2.88
CA ASP A 76 -0.24 -11.44 -1.57
C ASP A 76 0.98 -10.87 -0.85
N LEU A 77 0.71 -9.90 0.01
CA LEU A 77 1.69 -9.20 0.83
C LEU A 77 1.50 -9.52 2.32
N GLN A 78 1.01 -10.72 2.67
CA GLN A 78 0.79 -11.09 4.08
C GLN A 78 2.09 -11.25 4.85
N HIS A 79 3.07 -11.94 4.27
CA HIS A 79 4.32 -12.26 4.94
C HIS A 79 5.41 -11.22 4.68
N TYR A 80 6.26 -10.96 5.68
CA TYR A 80 7.36 -10.01 5.58
C TYR A 80 8.34 -10.35 4.42
N SER A 81 8.64 -11.62 4.21
CA SER A 81 9.47 -12.08 3.09
C SER A 81 8.87 -11.71 1.73
N ALA A 82 7.57 -11.93 1.54
CA ALA A 82 6.86 -11.54 0.31
C ALA A 82 6.92 -10.03 0.08
N LYS A 83 6.84 -9.24 1.15
CA LYS A 83 6.98 -7.77 1.08
C LYS A 83 8.39 -7.34 0.69
N LEU A 84 9.43 -7.97 1.22
CA LEU A 84 10.81 -7.68 0.82
C LEU A 84 11.09 -8.06 -0.64
N VAL A 85 10.61 -9.23 -1.08
CA VAL A 85 10.70 -9.63 -2.50
C VAL A 85 9.97 -8.62 -3.38
N ALA A 86 8.80 -8.15 -2.97
CA ALA A 86 8.06 -7.11 -3.68
C ALA A 86 8.85 -5.79 -3.81
N LEU A 87 9.57 -5.40 -2.76
CA LEU A 87 10.37 -4.17 -2.73
C LEU A 87 11.66 -4.27 -3.55
N LEU A 88 12.34 -5.42 -3.51
CA LEU A 88 13.60 -5.66 -4.21
C LEU A 88 13.39 -6.02 -5.68
N PHE A 89 12.32 -6.76 -5.99
CA PHE A 89 12.02 -7.30 -7.32
C PHE A 89 10.57 -7.03 -7.73
N PRO A 90 10.13 -5.76 -7.82
CA PRO A 90 8.75 -5.40 -8.14
C PRO A 90 8.28 -5.97 -9.49
N ASN A 91 9.18 -6.15 -10.45
CA ASN A 91 8.87 -6.67 -11.78
C ASN A 91 8.54 -8.17 -11.78
N GLN A 92 8.88 -8.90 -10.72
CA GLN A 92 8.63 -10.34 -10.59
C GLN A 92 7.31 -10.62 -9.85
N LEU A 93 6.60 -9.59 -9.41
CA LEU A 93 5.34 -9.75 -8.68
C LEU A 93 4.25 -10.29 -9.59
N GLN A 94 3.63 -11.38 -9.14
CA GLN A 94 2.48 -11.98 -9.79
C GLN A 94 1.23 -11.77 -8.93
N TYR A 95 0.13 -11.44 -9.58
CA TYR A 95 -1.17 -11.39 -8.93
C TYR A 95 -1.66 -12.81 -8.64
N LYS A 96 -2.11 -13.06 -7.42
CA LYS A 96 -2.93 -14.24 -7.11
C LYS A 96 -4.32 -14.02 -7.65
N ALA A 97 -4.85 -15.01 -8.37
CA ALA A 97 -6.22 -15.02 -8.85
C ALA A 97 -7.11 -15.78 -7.87
N LEU A 98 -8.23 -15.18 -7.48
CA LEU A 98 -9.27 -15.78 -6.66
C LEU A 98 -10.58 -15.73 -7.44
N PRO A 99 -11.24 -16.87 -7.72
CA PRO A 99 -12.54 -16.86 -8.36
C PRO A 99 -13.58 -16.20 -7.45
N LEU A 100 -14.44 -15.36 -8.02
CA LEU A 100 -15.45 -14.63 -7.23
C LEU A 100 -16.42 -15.56 -6.50
N THR A 101 -16.70 -16.73 -7.08
CA THR A 101 -17.53 -17.78 -6.46
C THR A 101 -16.96 -18.38 -5.17
N ALA A 102 -15.68 -18.13 -4.86
CA ALA A 102 -15.05 -18.56 -3.60
C ALA A 102 -15.20 -17.52 -2.47
N ILE A 103 -15.70 -16.32 -2.78
CA ILE A 103 -16.03 -15.29 -1.81
C ILE A 103 -17.35 -15.70 -1.14
N LYS A 104 -17.44 -15.48 0.17
CA LYS A 104 -18.60 -15.82 1.01
C LYS A 104 -19.30 -14.55 1.48
N SER A 105 -18.53 -13.52 1.83
CA SER A 105 -19.09 -12.24 2.27
C SER A 105 -18.15 -11.10 1.93
N VAL A 106 -18.75 -9.93 1.75
CA VAL A 106 -18.09 -8.67 1.44
C VAL A 106 -18.49 -7.68 2.54
N VAL A 107 -17.51 -7.08 3.22
CA VAL A 107 -17.74 -6.05 4.24
C VAL A 107 -16.94 -4.82 3.88
N VAL A 108 -17.64 -3.72 3.65
CA VAL A 108 -17.03 -2.42 3.41
C VAL A 108 -16.78 -1.73 4.74
N ARG A 109 -15.53 -1.32 4.98
CA ARG A 109 -15.13 -0.54 6.15
C ARG A 109 -14.60 0.80 5.70
N HIS A 110 -15.29 1.86 6.12
CA HIS A 110 -14.86 3.23 5.94
C HIS A 110 -14.54 3.83 7.31
N GLN A 111 -13.36 4.40 7.48
CA GLN A 111 -13.07 5.28 8.61
C GLN A 111 -12.71 6.67 8.10
N PRO A 112 -13.33 7.71 8.68
CA PRO A 112 -13.05 9.08 8.29
C PRO A 112 -11.59 9.44 8.59
N MET A 113 -11.08 10.39 7.82
CA MET A 113 -9.73 10.89 7.95
C MET A 113 -9.48 11.43 9.37
N PRO A 114 -8.36 11.07 10.03
CA PRO A 114 -8.03 11.63 11.35
C PRO A 114 -7.88 13.15 11.24
N PHE A 115 -8.37 13.90 12.23
CA PHE A 115 -8.43 15.37 12.23
C PHE A 115 -7.10 16.03 11.82
N ILE A 116 -5.99 15.46 12.32
CA ILE A 116 -4.63 15.93 12.07
C ILE A 116 -4.32 15.96 10.57
N ALA A 117 -4.85 15.02 9.81
CA ALA A 117 -4.49 14.88 8.42
C ALA A 117 -5.12 15.94 7.51
N ARG A 118 -6.14 16.67 7.98
CA ARG A 118 -6.68 17.86 7.28
C ARG A 118 -5.62 18.93 7.02
N TRP A 119 -4.55 18.94 7.82
CA TRP A 119 -3.44 19.88 7.73
C TRP A 119 -2.20 19.31 7.03
N THR A 120 -2.16 18.00 6.78
CA THR A 120 -0.94 17.32 6.34
C THR A 120 -0.87 17.13 4.82
N GLY A 121 -1.94 17.42 4.08
CA GLY A 121 -1.93 17.51 2.61
C GLY A 121 -1.15 16.38 1.93
N THR A 122 -0.03 16.73 1.29
CA THR A 122 0.86 15.81 0.55
C THR A 122 1.56 14.77 1.42
N PHE A 123 1.72 14.98 2.73
CA PHE A 123 2.33 13.98 3.62
C PHE A 123 1.52 12.69 3.68
N ALA A 124 0.20 12.75 3.47
CA ALA A 124 -0.66 11.57 3.40
C ALA A 124 -0.30 10.63 2.23
N LEU A 125 0.42 11.11 1.20
CA LEU A 125 0.95 10.25 0.12
C LEU A 125 2.04 9.29 0.62
N TYR A 126 2.79 9.71 1.64
CA TYR A 126 3.92 8.97 2.18
C TYR A 126 3.59 8.30 3.50
N MET A 127 2.65 8.86 4.27
CA MET A 127 2.24 8.46 5.62
C MET A 127 0.83 7.86 5.61
N PRO A 128 0.70 6.54 5.36
CA PRO A 128 -0.60 5.94 5.07
C PRO A 128 -1.57 5.93 6.27
N TRP A 129 -1.09 6.08 7.50
CA TRP A 129 -1.91 6.23 8.70
C TRP A 129 -2.61 7.59 8.80
N LEU A 130 -2.25 8.56 7.95
CA LEU A 130 -2.93 9.86 7.86
C LEU A 130 -4.05 9.85 6.82
N ARG A 131 -4.20 8.80 6.02
CA ARG A 131 -5.23 8.75 4.98
C ARG A 131 -6.59 8.34 5.56
N PRO A 132 -7.72 8.76 4.96
CA PRO A 132 -8.98 8.08 5.20
C PRO A 132 -8.81 6.61 4.85
N THR A 133 -9.36 5.71 5.67
CA THR A 133 -9.28 4.29 5.37
C THR A 133 -10.56 3.83 4.70
N TYR A 134 -10.42 3.28 3.51
CA TYR A 134 -11.50 2.64 2.79
C TYR A 134 -11.04 1.25 2.41
N PHE A 135 -11.58 0.24 3.11
CA PHE A 135 -11.21 -1.15 2.92
C PHE A 135 -12.42 -1.99 2.54
N VAL A 136 -12.22 -2.94 1.64
CA VAL A 136 -13.16 -4.04 1.41
C VAL A 136 -12.53 -5.29 2.03
N GLN A 137 -13.20 -5.85 3.03
CA GLN A 137 -12.84 -7.12 3.62
C GLN A 137 -13.67 -8.22 2.97
N LEU A 138 -12.98 -9.20 2.40
CA LEU A 138 -13.58 -10.37 1.80
C LEU A 138 -13.34 -11.56 2.72
N GLU A 139 -14.40 -12.23 3.13
CA GLU A 139 -14.30 -13.55 3.75
C GLU A 139 -14.47 -14.59 2.65
N THR A 140 -13.50 -15.50 2.52
CA THR A 140 -13.61 -16.63 1.60
C THR A 140 -14.35 -17.79 2.27
N LYS A 141 -14.88 -18.73 1.48
CA LYS A 141 -15.51 -19.96 1.98
C LYS A 141 -14.56 -20.80 2.86
N GLN A 142 -13.24 -20.61 2.70
CA GLN A 142 -12.18 -21.22 3.52
C GLN A 142 -11.79 -20.38 4.74
N GLN A 143 -12.62 -19.41 5.16
CA GLN A 143 -12.40 -18.52 6.32
C GLN A 143 -11.13 -17.65 6.23
N THR A 144 -10.51 -17.52 5.07
CA THR A 144 -9.39 -16.59 4.87
C THR A 144 -9.94 -15.19 4.62
N VAL A 145 -9.47 -14.21 5.41
CA VAL A 145 -9.86 -12.80 5.30
C VAL A 145 -8.87 -12.05 4.40
N ILE A 146 -9.37 -11.53 3.27
CA ILE A 146 -8.59 -10.72 2.34
C ILE A 146 -9.06 -9.28 2.47
N GLN A 147 -8.17 -8.40 2.95
CA GLN A 147 -8.44 -6.97 3.01
C GLN A 147 -7.83 -6.28 1.79
N LEU A 148 -8.69 -5.66 0.99
CA LEU A 148 -8.37 -4.86 -0.19
C LEU A 148 -8.43 -3.38 0.17
N ASP A 149 -7.41 -2.61 -0.22
CA ASP A 149 -7.33 -1.17 0.04
C ASP A 149 -7.86 -0.37 -1.15
N LEU A 150 -8.72 0.61 -0.87
CA LEU A 150 -9.32 1.56 -1.81
C LEU A 150 -8.95 3.01 -1.46
N SER A 151 -8.26 3.22 -0.34
CA SER A 151 -7.93 4.54 0.22
C SER A 151 -7.13 5.41 -0.74
N TRP A 152 -6.29 4.78 -1.59
CA TRP A 152 -5.50 5.49 -2.58
C TRP A 152 -6.36 6.12 -3.69
N ASP A 153 -7.31 5.36 -4.25
CA ASP A 153 -8.22 5.86 -5.28
C ASP A 153 -9.13 6.96 -4.72
N GLN A 154 -9.66 6.79 -3.50
CA GLN A 154 -10.48 7.79 -2.81
C GLN A 154 -9.72 9.12 -2.61
N MET A 155 -8.42 9.06 -2.31
CA MET A 155 -7.58 10.24 -2.11
C MET A 155 -7.32 11.02 -3.42
N GLN A 156 -7.21 10.34 -4.57
CA GLN A 156 -6.91 11.00 -5.84
C GLN A 156 -8.11 11.73 -6.45
N ASN A 157 -9.31 11.13 -6.39
CA ASN A 157 -10.52 11.75 -6.93
C ASN A 157 -11.79 11.17 -6.29
N GLY A 158 -12.24 11.78 -5.19
CA GLY A 158 -13.34 11.24 -4.37
C GLY A 158 -14.62 10.92 -5.14
N GLN A 159 -15.06 11.74 -6.09
CA GLN A 159 -16.29 11.49 -6.86
C GLN A 159 -16.14 10.32 -7.84
N LYS A 160 -15.11 10.35 -8.70
CA LYS A 160 -14.87 9.25 -9.66
C LYS A 160 -14.49 7.94 -8.97
N ALA A 161 -13.84 8.03 -7.80
CA ALA A 161 -13.51 6.86 -6.99
C ALA A 161 -14.77 6.22 -6.42
N ASN A 162 -15.75 6.99 -5.95
CA ASN A 162 -16.98 6.45 -5.39
C ASN A 162 -17.77 5.64 -6.43
N ASP A 163 -17.94 6.13 -7.66
CA ASP A 163 -18.63 5.40 -8.72
C ASP A 163 -17.94 4.06 -9.05
N LYS A 164 -16.61 4.10 -9.13
CA LYS A 164 -15.78 2.92 -9.39
C LYS A 164 -15.82 1.92 -8.22
N ILE A 165 -15.80 2.42 -6.99
CA ILE A 165 -15.90 1.62 -5.77
C ILE A 165 -17.27 0.94 -5.69
N ASN A 166 -18.35 1.69 -5.93
CA ASN A 166 -19.71 1.16 -5.92
C ASN A 166 -19.88 0.06 -6.97
N LEU A 167 -19.42 0.29 -8.21
CA LEU A 167 -19.43 -0.72 -9.26
C LEU A 167 -18.66 -1.99 -8.85
N ALA A 168 -17.51 -1.83 -8.19
CA ALA A 168 -16.73 -2.97 -7.71
C ALA A 168 -17.43 -3.73 -6.58
N ILE A 169 -18.09 -3.03 -5.65
CA ILE A 169 -18.86 -3.64 -4.57
C ILE A 169 -20.05 -4.42 -5.14
N GLU A 170 -20.83 -3.80 -6.04
CA GLU A 170 -21.97 -4.43 -6.71
C GLU A 170 -21.53 -5.70 -7.46
N THR A 171 -20.42 -5.62 -8.21
CA THR A 171 -19.84 -6.78 -8.90
C THR A 171 -19.43 -7.90 -7.94
N LEU A 172 -18.94 -7.55 -6.74
CA LEU A 172 -18.54 -8.52 -5.72
C LEU A 172 -19.74 -9.13 -5.00
N GLU A 173 -20.81 -8.37 -4.78
CA GLU A 173 -22.03 -8.82 -4.12
C GLU A 173 -22.92 -9.67 -5.02
N GLU A 174 -23.05 -9.34 -6.31
CA GLU A 174 -23.84 -10.14 -7.26
C GLU A 174 -23.27 -11.55 -7.50
N MET A 175 -21.98 -11.76 -7.24
CA MET A 175 -21.26 -13.01 -7.55
C MET A 175 -20.82 -13.82 -6.31
N ALA A 176 -21.07 -13.32 -5.10
CA ALA A 176 -20.81 -14.02 -3.83
C ALA A 176 -21.96 -14.97 -3.45
#